data_AF-A0A0G0URJ5-F1
#
_entry.id   AF-A0A0G0URJ5-F1
#
_cell.length_a   1.000
_cell.length_b   1.000
_cell.length_c   1.000
_cell.angle_alpha   90.00
_cell.angle_beta   90.00
_cell.angle_gamma   90.00
#
_symmetry.space_group_name_H-M   'P 1'
#
loop_
_entity.id
_entity.type
_entity.pdbx_description
1 polymer ?
#
loop_
_entity_poly.entity_id
_entity_poly.type
_entity_poly.pdbx_seq_one_letter_code
_entity_poly.pdbx_strand_id
1 'polypeptide(L)'
;MERFPNDFMFQLTKEEFENLIFQFGTSNLMSQFVISSHGGTRKLPYAFTEQGVAMLSSVLNSKRAILVNIQIIRTFTKLRELLATNTKLRIKIEKMEKKYNYQLKEVFEILKQLLKKEKPKEEKPKTQIGFRPK
;
A
#
# COMPACT_ATOMS: atom_id res chain seq x y z
N MET A 1 0.93 12.15 -9.89
CA MET A 1 0.35 12.96 -8.80
C MET A 1 -0.93 12.38 -8.23
N GLU A 2 -1.80 11.69 -9.00
CA GLU A 2 -3.04 11.11 -8.45
C GLU A 2 -2.86 10.14 -7.27
N ARG A 3 -1.72 9.42 -7.22
CA ARG A 3 -1.42 8.46 -6.15
C ARG A 3 -0.86 9.10 -4.88
N PHE A 4 -0.26 10.28 -4.94
CA PHE A 4 0.38 10.87 -3.75
C PHE A 4 -0.11 12.30 -3.59
N PRO A 5 -1.16 12.50 -2.77
CA PRO A 5 -1.59 13.82 -2.34
C PRO A 5 -0.45 14.57 -1.62
N ASN A 6 -0.52 15.90 -1.58
CA ASN A 6 0.52 16.74 -0.97
C ASN A 6 0.75 16.47 0.54
N ASP A 7 -0.23 15.88 1.23
CA ASP A 7 -0.14 15.45 2.63
C ASP A 7 0.65 14.14 2.83
N PHE A 8 0.98 13.42 1.75
CA PHE A 8 1.66 12.13 1.79
C PHE A 8 3.17 12.25 1.50
N MET A 9 3.61 13.39 0.97
CA MET A 9 5.00 13.64 0.62
C MET A 9 5.34 15.12 0.77
N PHE A 10 6.56 15.40 1.19
CA PHE A 10 7.08 16.76 1.29
C PHE A 10 8.48 16.80 0.69
N GLN A 11 8.89 17.98 0.21
CA GLN A 11 10.23 18.15 -0.33
C GLN A 11 11.19 18.44 0.84
N LEU A 12 12.32 17.75 0.87
CA LEU A 12 13.34 17.99 1.87
C LEU A 12 13.99 19.36 1.65
N THR A 13 14.34 20.02 2.74
CA THR A 13 15.15 21.24 2.69
C THR A 13 16.59 20.89 2.30
N LYS A 14 17.35 21.90 1.87
CA LYS A 14 18.75 21.71 1.51
C LYS A 14 19.57 21.22 2.70
N GLU A 15 19.32 21.75 3.89
CA GLU A 15 19.99 21.36 5.14
C GLU A 15 19.66 19.92 5.54
N GLU A 16 18.38 19.52 5.51
CA GLU A 16 17.97 18.13 5.77
C GLU A 16 18.60 17.16 4.76
N PHE A 17 18.64 17.55 3.49
CA PHE A 17 19.24 16.73 2.44
C PHE A 17 20.77 16.59 2.62
N GLU A 18 21.47 17.67 2.96
CA GLU A 18 22.91 17.64 3.24
C GLU A 18 23.23 16.77 4.47
N ASN A 19 22.37 16.77 5.49
CA ASN A 19 22.51 15.89 6.66
C ASN A 19 22.21 14.41 6.35
N LEU A 20 21.37 14.12 5.35
CA LEU A 20 21.05 12.76 4.89
C LEU A 20 22.09 12.18 3.95
N ILE A 21 22.91 13.03 3.32
CA ILE A 21 24.01 12.61 2.46
C ILE A 21 25.07 11.91 3.34
N PHE A 22 25.13 10.59 3.22
CA PHE A 22 26.09 9.73 3.91
C PHE A 22 27.52 10.19 3.63
N GLN A 23 28.32 10.42 4.69
CA GLN A 23 29.72 10.90 4.60
C GLN A 23 30.63 10.09 3.67
N PHE A 24 30.26 8.85 3.34
CA PHE A 24 31.07 7.92 2.53
C PHE A 24 30.37 7.40 1.26
N GLY A 25 29.22 7.95 0.87
CA GLY A 25 28.37 7.31 -0.14
C GLY A 25 27.46 8.23 -0.93
N THR A 26 27.86 9.48 -1.18
CA THR A 26 27.28 10.26 -2.27
C THR A 26 27.99 9.94 -3.57
N SER A 27 27.30 10.09 -4.69
CA SER A 27 27.83 10.04 -6.05
C SER A 27 28.90 11.13 -6.29
N ASN A 28 30.03 11.03 -5.61
CA ASN A 28 31.27 11.56 -6.11
C ASN A 28 31.67 10.68 -7.28
N LEU A 29 31.21 11.10 -8.45
CA LEU A 29 31.96 10.97 -9.71
C LEU A 29 33.27 11.81 -9.65
N MET A 30 33.94 11.80 -8.50
CA MET A 30 35.33 12.18 -8.31
C MET A 30 36.08 10.88 -8.04
N SER A 31 36.26 10.07 -9.09
CA SER A 31 37.49 9.30 -9.14
C SER A 31 38.62 10.32 -9.26
N GLN A 32 39.75 10.07 -8.60
CA GLN A 32 40.94 10.95 -8.63
C GLN A 32 41.48 11.25 -10.04
N PHE A 33 40.88 10.67 -11.09
CA PHE A 33 41.30 10.76 -12.48
C PHE A 33 40.27 11.35 -13.44
N VAL A 34 38.99 11.51 -13.05
CA VAL A 34 37.95 12.07 -13.93
C VAL A 34 37.04 12.99 -13.14
N ILE A 35 37.22 14.31 -13.33
CA ILE A 35 36.31 15.33 -12.79
C ILE A 35 35.08 15.35 -13.69
N SER A 36 34.05 14.56 -13.37
CA SER A 36 32.74 14.78 -13.97
C SER A 36 31.82 15.48 -12.97
N SER A 37 31.64 16.79 -13.17
CA SER A 37 30.82 17.70 -12.35
C SER A 37 29.30 17.48 -12.48
N HIS A 38 28.87 16.36 -13.04
CA HIS A 38 27.49 16.15 -13.51
C HIS A 38 26.68 15.14 -12.69
N GLY A 39 27.21 14.69 -11.55
CA GLY A 39 26.67 13.53 -10.80
C GLY A 39 25.80 13.83 -9.56
N GLY A 40 25.48 15.09 -9.28
CA GLY A 40 24.62 15.47 -8.14
C GLY A 40 23.13 15.50 -8.50
N THR A 41 22.26 15.20 -7.53
CA THR A 41 20.81 15.42 -7.67
C THR A 41 20.53 16.92 -7.87
N ARG A 42 20.13 17.30 -9.09
CA ARG A 42 19.84 18.71 -9.46
C ARG A 42 18.60 19.30 -8.79
N LYS A 43 17.75 18.45 -8.20
CA LYS A 43 16.52 18.82 -7.49
C LYS A 43 16.52 18.16 -6.13
N LEU A 44 16.03 18.87 -5.12
CA LEU A 44 15.85 18.33 -3.77
C LEU A 44 14.85 17.17 -3.82
N PRO A 45 15.17 16.02 -3.20
CA PRO A 45 14.29 14.86 -3.22
C PRO A 45 13.04 15.09 -2.39
N TYR A 46 11.99 14.33 -2.72
CA TYR A 46 10.79 14.24 -1.89
C TYR A 46 10.92 13.08 -0.90
N ALA A 47 10.53 13.34 0.35
CA ALA A 47 10.35 12.34 1.38
C ALA A 47 8.87 12.04 1.58
N PHE A 48 8.56 10.81 1.98
CA PHE A 48 7.19 10.39 2.28
C PHE A 48 6.90 10.52 3.77
N THR A 49 5.69 10.94 4.11
CA THR A 49 5.18 10.86 5.48
C THR A 49 4.84 9.40 5.82
N GLU A 50 4.58 9.08 7.09
CA GLU A 50 4.19 7.71 7.51
C GLU A 50 3.01 7.17 6.68
N GLN A 51 2.04 8.05 6.38
CA GLN A 51 0.89 7.76 5.53
C GLN A 51 1.30 7.54 4.06
N GLY A 52 2.29 8.30 3.58
CA GLY A 52 2.93 8.11 2.28
C GLY A 52 3.58 6.73 2.12
N VAL A 53 4.28 6.26 3.16
CA VAL A 53 4.91 4.93 3.17
C VAL A 53 3.84 3.82 3.14
N ALA A 54 2.75 3.98 3.92
CA ALA A 54 1.61 3.06 3.87
C ALA A 54 0.93 3.03 2.50
N MET A 55 0.97 4.13 1.76
CA MET A 55 0.42 4.20 0.40
C MET A 55 1.32 3.51 -0.63
N LEU A 56 2.65 3.56 -0.44
CA LEU A 56 3.63 2.86 -1.28
C LEU A 56 3.52 1.33 -1.18
N SER A 57 3.20 0.81 0.01
CA SER A 57 3.07 -0.63 0.23
C SER A 57 1.79 -1.24 -0.36
N SER A 58 0.91 -0.43 -0.95
CA SER A 58 -0.32 -0.90 -1.58
C SER A 58 -0.10 -1.42 -3.02
N VAL A 59 -0.44 -2.69 -3.25
CA VAL A 59 -0.32 -3.39 -4.56
C VAL A 59 -1.38 -2.92 -5.57
N LEU A 60 -2.41 -2.21 -5.11
CA LEU A 60 -3.56 -1.84 -5.93
C LEU A 60 -3.20 -0.70 -6.90
N ASN A 61 -3.40 -0.91 -8.21
CA ASN A 61 -3.01 0.02 -9.27
C ASN A 61 -4.17 0.69 -10.02
N SER A 62 -5.42 0.31 -9.77
CA SER A 62 -6.56 0.93 -10.47
C SER A 62 -6.89 2.31 -9.91
N LYS A 63 -7.35 3.24 -10.76
CA LYS A 63 -7.73 4.61 -10.35
C LYS A 63 -8.71 4.62 -9.18
N ARG A 64 -9.73 3.75 -9.24
CA ARG A 64 -10.72 3.60 -8.16
C ARG A 64 -10.07 3.09 -6.87
N ALA A 65 -9.17 2.12 -6.96
CA ALA A 65 -8.51 1.59 -5.78
C ALA A 65 -7.54 2.60 -5.15
N ILE A 66 -6.86 3.41 -5.95
CA ILE A 66 -6.01 4.51 -5.46
C ILE A 66 -6.85 5.50 -4.64
N LEU A 67 -8.00 5.95 -5.16
CA LEU A 67 -8.89 6.88 -4.45
C LEU A 67 -9.42 6.30 -3.13
N VAL A 68 -9.87 5.04 -3.16
CA VAL A 68 -10.36 4.36 -1.97
C VAL A 68 -9.23 4.18 -0.95
N ASN A 69 -8.02 3.82 -1.38
CA ASN A 69 -6.88 3.67 -0.48
C ASN A 69 -6.49 5.00 0.20
N ILE A 70 -6.50 6.12 -0.53
CA ILE A 70 -6.29 7.46 0.05
C ILE A 70 -7.31 7.73 1.17
N GLN A 71 -8.59 7.44 0.91
CA GLN A 71 -9.66 7.66 1.89
C GLN A 71 -9.49 6.76 3.12
N ILE A 72 -9.11 5.50 2.93
CA ILE A 72 -8.85 4.54 4.01
C ILE A 72 -7.70 5.05 4.89
N ILE A 73 -6.56 5.42 4.31
CA ILE A 73 -5.40 5.90 5.08
C ILE A 73 -5.76 7.15 5.89
N ARG A 74 -6.43 8.14 5.28
CA ARG A 74 -6.86 9.37 5.97
C ARG A 74 -7.85 9.09 7.10
N THR A 75 -8.81 8.20 6.89
CA THR A 75 -9.78 7.85 7.94
C THR A 75 -9.10 7.13 9.10
N PHE A 76 -8.21 6.18 8.83
CA PHE A 76 -7.44 5.51 9.89
C PHE A 76 -6.58 6.48 10.70
N THR A 77 -5.99 7.48 10.05
CA THR A 77 -5.15 8.46 10.76
C THR A 77 -5.99 9.31 11.71
N LYS A 78 -7.12 9.85 11.21
CA LYS A 78 -8.06 10.62 12.04
C LYS A 78 -8.64 9.78 13.18
N LEU A 79 -8.97 8.51 12.92
CA LEU A 79 -9.43 7.60 13.96
C LEU A 79 -8.36 7.42 15.03
N ARG A 80 -7.09 7.23 14.64
CA ARG A 80 -5.98 7.08 15.60
C ARG A 80 -5.76 8.33 16.43
N GLU A 81 -5.84 9.52 15.83
CA GLU A 81 -5.78 10.80 16.54
C GLU A 81 -6.90 10.93 17.58
N LEU A 82 -8.15 10.65 17.19
CA LEU A 82 -9.30 10.67 18.10
C LEU A 82 -9.19 9.66 19.25
N LEU A 83 -8.60 8.50 18.98
CA LEU A 83 -8.36 7.46 19.97
C LEU A 83 -7.23 7.84 20.94
N ALA A 84 -6.21 8.54 20.46
CA ALA A 84 -5.14 9.05 21.30
C ALA A 84 -5.64 10.12 22.28
N THR A 85 -6.61 10.94 21.88
CA THR A 85 -7.18 11.98 22.76
C THR A 85 -8.21 11.44 23.76
N ASN A 86 -8.85 10.28 23.50
CA ASN A 86 -9.96 9.78 24.30
C ASN A 86 -9.80 8.30 24.72
N THR A 87 -9.25 8.08 25.92
CA THR A 87 -9.04 6.74 26.50
C THR A 87 -10.32 5.93 26.68
N LYS A 88 -11.44 6.57 27.06
CA LYS A 88 -12.75 5.90 27.20
C LYS A 88 -13.32 5.44 25.85
N LEU A 89 -13.13 6.25 24.79
CA LEU A 89 -13.56 5.87 23.43
C LEU A 89 -12.72 4.70 22.91
N ARG A 90 -11.41 4.70 23.17
CA ARG A 90 -10.50 3.59 22.83
C ARG A 90 -10.97 2.25 23.38
N ILE A 91 -11.29 2.18 24.67
CA ILE A 91 -11.76 0.95 25.31
C ILE A 91 -13.09 0.46 24.71
N LYS A 92 -14.00 1.38 24.35
CA LYS A 92 -15.29 1.03 23.76
C LYS A 92 -15.14 0.52 22.31
N ILE A 93 -14.26 1.15 21.53
CA ILE A 93 -13.95 0.71 20.16
C ILE A 93 -13.25 -0.64 20.17
N GLU A 94 -12.28 -0.87 21.04
CA GLU A 94 -11.58 -2.18 21.15
C GLU A 94 -12.55 -3.33 21.47
N LYS A 95 -13.54 -3.07 22.34
CA LYS A 95 -14.63 -4.03 22.60
C LYS A 95 -15.50 -4.29 21.37
N MET A 96 -15.79 -3.26 20.57
CA MET A 96 -16.55 -3.41 19.32
C MET A 96 -15.73 -4.15 18.25
N GLU A 97 -14.45 -3.81 18.06
CA GLU A 97 -13.56 -4.49 17.12
C GLU A 97 -13.46 -5.99 17.40
N LYS A 98 -13.33 -6.40 18.67
CA LYS A 98 -13.37 -7.82 19.04
C LYS A 98 -14.67 -8.50 18.60
N LYS A 99 -15.81 -7.83 18.74
CA LYS A 99 -17.12 -8.35 18.31
C LYS A 99 -17.23 -8.44 16.78
N TYR A 100 -16.80 -7.41 16.06
CA TYR A 100 -16.85 -7.39 14.59
C TYR A 100 -15.85 -8.33 13.94
N ASN A 101 -14.64 -8.47 14.47
CA ASN A 101 -13.65 -9.43 13.96
C ASN A 101 -14.17 -10.87 14.06
N TYR A 102 -14.97 -11.18 15.09
CA TYR A 102 -15.65 -12.47 15.21
C TYR A 102 -16.70 -12.65 14.10
N GLN A 103 -17.58 -11.66 13.91
CA GLN A 103 -18.62 -11.70 12.87
C GLN A 103 -18.03 -11.74 11.45
N LEU A 104 -16.95 -10.99 11.19
CA LEU A 104 -16.27 -10.98 9.89
C LEU A 104 -15.62 -12.33 9.59
N LYS A 105 -15.01 -13.00 10.59
CA LYS A 105 -14.50 -14.37 10.42
C LYS A 105 -15.62 -15.33 10.03
N GLU A 106 -16.76 -15.23 10.71
CA GLU A 106 -17.93 -16.07 10.44
C GLU A 106 -18.46 -15.86 9.02
N VAL A 107 -18.59 -14.60 8.58
CA VAL A 107 -18.99 -14.26 7.21
C VAL A 107 -17.99 -14.79 6.18
N PHE A 108 -16.67 -14.69 6.44
CA PHE A 108 -15.64 -15.19 5.54
C PHE A 108 -15.66 -16.71 5.42
N GLU A 109 -15.93 -17.43 6.51
CA GLU A 109 -16.10 -18.88 6.49
C GLU A 109 -17.35 -19.29 5.71
N ILE A 110 -18.47 -18.57 5.88
CA ILE A 110 -19.69 -18.79 5.08
C ILE A 110 -19.40 -18.56 3.59
N LEU A 111 -18.70 -17.47 3.24
CA LEU A 111 -18.29 -17.16 1.86
C LEU A 111 -17.38 -18.26 1.26
N LYS A 112 -16.40 -18.75 2.03
CA LYS A 112 -15.58 -19.90 1.60
C LYS A 112 -16.41 -21.16 1.37
N GLN A 113 -17.42 -21.42 2.20
CA GLN A 113 -18.31 -22.57 2.03
C GLN A 113 -19.17 -22.43 0.76
N LEU A 114 -19.69 -21.24 0.48
CA LEU A 114 -20.44 -20.95 -0.74
C LEU A 114 -19.55 -21.11 -2.00
N LEU A 115 -18.34 -20.54 -1.97
CA LEU A 115 -17.36 -20.69 -3.07
C LEU A 115 -16.90 -22.14 -3.27
N LYS A 116 -16.78 -22.94 -2.20
CA LYS A 116 -16.50 -24.38 -2.32
C LYS A 116 -17.66 -25.15 -2.94
N LYS A 117 -18.90 -24.72 -2.71
CA LYS A 117 -20.12 -25.33 -3.25
C LYS A 117 -20.29 -25.06 -4.76
N GLU A 118 -19.62 -24.02 -5.27
CA GLU A 118 -19.65 -23.60 -6.68
C GLU A 118 -18.56 -24.23 -7.56
N LYS A 119 -17.65 -25.08 -7.03
CA LYS A 119 -16.79 -25.86 -7.94
C LYS A 119 -17.69 -26.74 -8.82
N PRO A 120 -17.68 -26.56 -10.15
CA PRO A 120 -18.42 -27.45 -11.04
C PRO A 120 -17.89 -28.86 -10.81
N LYS A 121 -18.80 -29.84 -10.75
CA LYS A 121 -18.43 -31.27 -10.87
C LYS A 121 -17.42 -31.37 -12.00
N GLU A 122 -16.25 -31.96 -11.73
CA GLU A 122 -15.20 -32.22 -12.72
C GLU A 122 -15.87 -32.67 -14.03
N GLU A 123 -15.83 -31.82 -15.05
CA GLU A 123 -16.40 -32.14 -16.35
C GLU A 123 -15.63 -33.35 -16.87
N LYS A 124 -16.27 -34.53 -16.85
CA LYS A 124 -15.78 -35.71 -17.57
C LYS A 124 -15.42 -35.25 -18.99
N PRO A 125 -14.27 -35.67 -19.56
CA PRO A 125 -13.86 -35.22 -20.88
C PRO A 125 -15.02 -35.46 -21.87
N LYS A 126 -15.50 -34.38 -22.49
CA LYS A 126 -16.65 -34.43 -23.40
C LYS A 126 -16.31 -35.39 -24.53
N THR A 127 -17.15 -36.41 -24.73
CA THR A 127 -17.04 -37.29 -25.89
C THR A 127 -17.08 -36.42 -27.15
N GLN A 128 -16.03 -36.52 -27.97
CA GLN A 128 -16.00 -35.81 -29.25
C GLN A 128 -17.14 -36.34 -30.12
N ILE A 129 -18.13 -35.49 -30.38
CA ILE A 129 -19.19 -35.77 -31.35
C ILE A 129 -18.67 -35.28 -32.70
N GLY A 130 -18.34 -36.21 -33.59
CA GLY A 130 -17.86 -35.92 -34.93
C GLY A 130 -17.47 -37.19 -35.69
N PHE A 131 -17.61 -37.16 -37.01
CA PHE A 131 -17.27 -38.28 -37.89
C PHE A 131 -15.74 -38.38 -38.01
N ARG A 132 -15.18 -39.55 -37.71
CA ARG A 132 -13.76 -39.84 -37.97
C ARG A 132 -13.64 -40.38 -39.40
N PRO A 133 -12.96 -39.68 -40.34
CA PRO A 133 -12.65 -40.28 -41.62
C PRO A 133 -11.70 -41.47 -41.40
N LYS A 134 -11.91 -42.52 -42.19
CA LYS A 134 -11.09 -43.74 -42.19
C LYS A 134 -9.67 -43.47 -42.65
#